data_AF-A0A7Y5S9W6-F1
#
_entry.id   AF-A0A7Y5S9W6-F1
#
_cell.length_a   1.000
_cell.length_b   1.000
_cell.length_c   1.000
_cell.angle_alpha   90.00
_cell.angle_beta   90.00
_cell.angle_gamma   90.00
#
_symmetry.space_group_name_H-M   'P 1'
#
loop_
_entity.id
_entity.type
_entity.pdbx_description
1 polymer ?
#
loop_
_entity_poly.entity_id
_entity_poly.type
_entity_poly.pdbx_seq_one_letter_code
_entity_poly.pdbx_strand_id
1 'polypeptide(L)' 'KGRAVFVRVLPKGFEFEGEVYRSLSAIAAKVTGSHWNGFRFFGLNELGTTEGNV' A
#
# COMPACT_ATOMS: atom_id res chain seq x y z
N LYS A 1 -15.53 -8.70 -6.41
CA LYS A 1 -14.36 -9.58 -6.18
C LYS A 1 -13.23 -8.71 -5.63
N GLY A 2 -12.76 -8.95 -4.40
CA GLY A 2 -11.59 -8.24 -3.86
C GLY A 2 -10.31 -8.84 -4.44
N ARG A 3 -9.40 -8.00 -4.96
CA ARG A 3 -8.06 -8.42 -5.37
C ARG A 3 -7.10 -8.13 -4.23
N ALA A 4 -6.34 -9.13 -3.78
CA ALA A 4 -5.26 -8.91 -2.83
C ALA A 4 -4.11 -8.18 -3.54
N VAL A 5 -3.59 -7.12 -2.92
CA VAL A 5 -2.55 -6.25 -3.46
C VAL A 5 -1.33 -6.39 -2.56
N PHE A 6 -0.27 -6.98 -3.09
CA PHE A 6 0.99 -7.14 -2.36
C PHE A 6 1.97 -6.07 -2.79
N VAL A 7 2.42 -5.27 -1.82
CA VAL A 7 3.43 -4.22 -2.03
C VAL A 7 4.66 -4.54 -1.20
N ARG A 8 5.83 -4.54 -1.84
CA ARG A 8 7.11 -4.68 -1.15
C ARG A 8 7.66 -3.30 -0.85
N VAL A 9 7.94 -3.03 0.42
CA VAL A 9 8.59 -1.78 0.84
C VAL A 9 10.09 -1.91 0.52
N LEU A 10 10.60 -0.99 -0.28
CA LEU A 10 12.01 -0.87 -0.62
C LEU A 10 12.61 0.34 0.11
N PRO A 11 13.94 0.38 0.32
CA PRO A 11 14.60 1.51 0.99
C PRO A 11 14.38 2.87 0.30
N LYS A 12 14.08 2.86 -1.00
CA LYS A 12 13.87 4.07 -1.81
C LYS A 12 12.49 4.14 -2.46
N GLY A 13 11.53 3.31 -2.05
CA GLY A 13 10.20 3.29 -2.67
C GLY A 13 9.39 2.02 -2.36
N PHE A 14 8.54 1.64 -3.29
CA PHE A 14 7.59 0.54 -3.14
C PHE A 14 7.51 -0.25 -4.44
N GLU A 15 7.72 -1.56 -4.40
CA GLU A 15 7.56 -2.43 -5.56
C GLU A 15 6.16 -3.05 -5.57
N PHE A 16 5.48 -2.96 -6.71
CA PHE A 16 4.17 -3.54 -6.96
C PHE A 16 4.16 -4.20 -8.35
N GLU A 17 3.84 -5.50 -8.41
CA GLU A 17 3.82 -6.30 -9.65
C GLU A 17 5.12 -6.22 -10.49
N GLY A 18 6.28 -5.99 -9.84
CA GLY A 18 7.57 -5.83 -10.52
C GLY A 18 7.89 -4.41 -10.99
N GLU A 19 6.99 -3.45 -10.78
CA GLU A 19 7.23 -2.02 -11.02
C GLU A 19 7.57 -1.30 -9.70
N VAL A 20 8.59 -0.43 -9.71
CA VAL A 20 8.99 0.37 -8.55
C VAL A 20 8.32 1.75 -8.60
N TYR A 21 7.58 2.06 -7.54
CA TYR A 21 6.86 3.29 -7.34
C TYR A 21 7.49 4.12 -6.21
N ARG A 22 7.50 5.44 -6.40
CA ARG A 22 8.00 6.39 -5.39
C ARG A 22 7.04 6.62 -4.22
N SER A 23 5.78 6.18 -4.32
CA SER A 23 4.76 6.36 -3.28
C SER A 23 3.64 5.33 -3.36
N LEU A 24 3.04 5.04 -2.20
CA LEU A 24 1.87 4.15 -2.10
C LEU A 24 0.64 4.68 -2.82
N SER A 25 0.47 6.00 -2.91
CA SER A 25 -0.65 6.60 -3.66
C SER A 25 -0.55 6.29 -5.15
N ALA A 26 0.67 6.19 -5.70
CA ALA A 26 0.87 5.80 -7.10
C ALA A 26 0.43 4.34 -7.33
N ILE A 27 0.72 3.45 -6.38
CA ILE A 27 0.24 2.06 -6.41
C ILE A 27 -1.28 2.01 -6.25
N ALA A 28 -1.84 2.73 -5.27
CA ALA A 28 -3.28 2.79 -5.04
C ALA A 28 -4.03 3.28 -6.29
N ALA A 29 -3.50 4.30 -6.98
CA ALA A 29 -4.05 4.79 -8.24
C ALA A 29 -3.95 3.75 -9.36
N LYS A 30 -2.84 3.02 -9.48
CA LYS A 30 -2.67 1.92 -10.44
C LYS A 30 -3.67 0.78 -10.18
N VAL A 31 -3.91 0.44 -8.92
CA VAL A 31 -4.80 -0.66 -8.51
C VAL A 31 -6.27 -0.29 -8.66
N THR A 32 -6.66 0.90 -8.20
CA THR A 32 -8.06 1.34 -8.13
C THR A 32 -8.51 2.10 -9.38
N GLY A 33 -7.58 2.54 -10.23
CA GLY A 33 -7.87 3.43 -11.36
C GLY A 33 -8.29 4.85 -10.95
N SER A 34 -8.24 5.18 -9.67
CA SER A 34 -8.64 6.49 -9.12
C SER A 34 -7.60 7.00 -8.13
N HIS A 35 -7.45 8.31 -8.04
CA HIS A 35 -6.52 8.91 -7.09
C HIS A 35 -7.02 8.72 -5.65
N TRP A 36 -6.45 7.73 -4.96
CA TRP A 36 -6.71 7.43 -3.56
C TRP A 36 -5.50 7.82 -2.70
N ASN A 37 -5.77 8.22 -1.46
CA ASN A 37 -4.71 8.36 -0.46
C ASN A 37 -4.13 6.96 -0.18
N GLY A 38 -2.89 6.72 -0.62
CA GLY A 38 -2.22 5.42 -0.48
C GLY A 38 -2.12 4.95 0.97
N PHE A 39 -1.82 5.84 1.92
CA PHE A 39 -1.74 5.46 3.34
C PHE A 39 -3.08 4.97 3.88
N ARG A 40 -4.20 5.59 3.46
CA ARG A 40 -5.55 5.13 3.84
C ARG A 40 -5.93 3.83 3.15
N PHE A 41 -5.55 3.67 1.88
CA PHE A 41 -5.80 2.43 1.12
C PHE A 41 -5.06 1.23 1.72
N PHE A 42 -3.82 1.43 2.17
CA PHE A 42 -2.99 0.40 2.80
C PHE A 42 -3.14 0.31 4.33
N GLY A 43 -4.05 1.09 4.93
CA GLY A 43 -4.26 1.08 6.39
C GLY A 43 -3.07 1.54 7.23
N LEU A 44 -2.11 2.25 6.63
CA LEU A 44 -0.87 2.66 7.31
C LEU A 44 -1.02 3.92 8.18
N ASN A 45 -2.18 4.56 8.16
CA ASN A 45 -2.46 5.77 8.93
C ASN A 45 -3.18 5.50 10.27
N GLU A 46 -3.44 4.23 10.60
CA GLU A 46 -3.84 3.86 11.96
C GLU A 46 -2.60 3.59 12.79
N LEU A 47 -2.13 4.66 13.44
CA LEU A 47 -1.18 4.54 14.53
C LEU A 47 -1.90 3.82 15.68
N GLY A 48 -1.77 2.49 15.74
CA GLY A 48 -2.13 1.69 16.91
C GLY A 48 -3.21 0.63 16.67
N THR A 49 -2.78 -0.59 16.35
CA THR A 49 -3.25 -1.84 16.98
C THR A 49 -2.21 -2.91 16.69
N THR A 50 -1.17 -2.90 17.52
CA THR A 50 -0.41 -4.12 17.81
C THR A 50 -1.21 -4.88 18.88
N GLU A 51 -2.34 -5.45 18.51
CA GLU A 51 -2.96 -6.54 19.29
C GLU A 51 -2.56 -7.87 18.64
N GLY A 52 -1.26 -8.13 18.67
CA GLY A 52 -0.71 -9.46 18.51
C GLY A 52 -0.62 -10.09 19.89
N ASN A 53 -1.65 -10.84 20.26
CA ASN A 53 -1.67 -11.79 21.37
C ASN A 53 -0.45 -12.73 21.25
N VAL A 54 0.52 -12.63 22.17
CA VAL A 54 1.49 -13.68 22.55
C VAL A 54 1.77 -13.63 24.04
#